data_AF-A0A2M8NEK0-F1
#
_entry.id   AF-A0A2M8NEK0-F1
#
_cell.length_a   1.000
_cell.length_b   1.000
_cell.length_c   1.000
_cell.angle_alpha   90.00
_cell.angle_beta   90.00
_cell.angle_gamma   90.00
#
_symmetry.space_group_name_H-M   'P 1'
#
loop_
_entity.id
_entity.type
_entity.pdbx_description
1 polymer ?
#
loop_
_entity_poly.entity_id
_entity_poly.type
_entity_poly.pdbx_seq_one_letter_code
_entity_poly.pdbx_strand_id
1 'polypeptide(L)'
;MTEQYFRPAIVLEEGEYESRASCRSIPDFDITHALDLCAELLVRHGGHAQAAGFTIANENIPILRERLTDLARQSLQGSLLQPVLEIDAEIDIHQITLDLAREFASLE
;
A
#
# COMPACT_ATOMS: atom_id res chain seq x y z
N MET A 1 -6.44 1.54 -6.97
CA MET A 1 -5.07 1.67 -7.51
C MET A 1 -4.15 0.62 -6.91
N THR A 2 -3.99 0.58 -5.58
CA THR A 2 -3.13 -0.40 -4.90
C THR A 2 -3.58 -1.85 -5.11
N GLU A 3 -4.88 -2.15 -4.97
CA GLU A 3 -5.42 -3.51 -5.17
C GLU A 3 -5.34 -3.99 -6.63
N GLN A 4 -5.50 -3.06 -7.58
CA GLN A 4 -5.54 -3.40 -9.01
C GLN A 4 -4.14 -3.57 -9.62
N TYR A 5 -3.17 -2.80 -9.14
CA TYR A 5 -1.81 -2.77 -9.73
C TYR A 5 -0.74 -3.35 -8.80
N PHE A 6 -1.13 -3.82 -7.61
CA PHE A 6 -0.25 -4.36 -6.58
C PHE A 6 1.02 -3.51 -6.37
N ARG A 7 0.80 -2.19 -6.25
CA ARG A 7 1.86 -1.17 -6.12
C ARG A 7 1.44 -0.10 -5.12
N PRO A 8 2.40 0.49 -4.38
CA PRO A 8 2.10 1.65 -3.55
C PRO A 8 1.59 2.80 -4.41
N ALA A 9 0.60 3.52 -3.88
CA ALA A 9 -0.05 4.62 -4.56
C ALA A 9 -0.17 5.82 -3.62
N ILE A 10 0.13 7.00 -4.17
CA ILE A 10 0.04 8.27 -3.47
C ILE A 10 -0.83 9.19 -4.33
N VAL A 11 -1.83 9.79 -3.70
CA VAL A 11 -2.70 10.79 -4.33
C VAL A 11 -2.54 12.09 -3.57
N LEU A 12 -2.37 13.18 -4.32
CA LEU A 12 -2.14 14.53 -3.80
C LEU A 12 -3.35 15.41 -4.12
N GLU A 13 -3.80 16.18 -3.13
CA GLU A 13 -4.67 17.34 -3.28
C GLU A 13 -3.80 18.60 -3.28
N GLU A 14 -3.74 19.27 -4.43
CA GLU A 14 -2.93 20.47 -4.62
C GLU A 14 -3.57 21.69 -3.96
N GLY A 15 -2.84 22.32 -3.03
CA GLY A 15 -3.19 23.60 -2.42
C GLY A 15 -2.35 24.76 -2.96
N GLU A 16 -2.58 25.97 -2.45
CA GLU A 16 -1.92 27.19 -2.95
C GLU A 16 -0.39 27.20 -2.68
N TYR A 17 0.03 26.79 -1.47
CA TYR A 17 1.45 26.72 -1.08
C TYR A 17 1.88 25.32 -0.65
N GLU A 18 0.97 24.58 -0.04
CA GLU A 18 1.19 23.24 0.47
C GLU A 18 0.10 22.31 -0.05
N SER A 19 0.47 21.06 -0.28
CA SER A 19 -0.42 20.01 -0.76
C SER A 19 -0.57 18.91 0.28
N ARG A 20 -1.74 18.27 0.30
CA ARG A 20 -2.04 17.15 1.20
C ARG A 20 -2.09 15.86 0.42
N ALA A 21 -1.46 14.82 0.96
CA ALA A 21 -1.38 13.54 0.30
C ALA A 21 -1.98 12.43 1.16
N SER A 22 -2.63 11.49 0.48
CA SER A 22 -3.04 10.21 1.04
C SER A 22 -2.33 9.07 0.32
N CYS A 23 -1.86 8.11 1.09
CA CYS A 23 -1.06 6.99 0.62
C CYS A 23 -1.72 5.65 0.96
N ARG A 24 -1.54 4.69 0.06
CA ARG A 24 -1.88 3.28 0.25
C ARG A 24 -0.72 2.43 -0.23
N SER A 25 -0.41 1.39 0.52
CA SER A 25 0.74 0.52 0.25
C SER A 25 0.35 -0.94 0.17
N ILE A 26 1.33 -1.76 -0.22
CA ILE A 26 1.26 -3.22 -0.23
C ILE A 26 2.11 -3.79 0.91
N PRO A 27 1.91 -5.06 1.32
CA PRO A 27 2.69 -5.69 2.39
C PRO A 27 4.21 -5.59 2.20
N ASP A 28 4.68 -5.70 0.96
CA ASP A 28 6.09 -5.59 0.58
C ASP A 28 6.68 -4.17 0.64
N PHE A 29 5.89 -3.14 0.97
CA PHE A 29 6.38 -1.77 1.03
C PHE A 29 5.80 -1.01 2.24
N ASP A 30 6.62 -0.71 3.24
CA ASP A 30 6.22 0.15 4.36
C ASP A 30 6.25 1.63 3.93
N ILE A 31 5.07 2.19 3.69
CA ILE A 31 4.96 3.58 3.22
C ILE A 31 5.31 4.60 4.32
N THR A 32 5.05 4.29 5.59
CA THR A 32 5.38 5.21 6.68
C THR A 32 6.89 5.30 6.84
N HIS A 33 7.59 4.17 6.79
CA HIS A 33 9.06 4.15 6.84
C HIS A 33 9.68 4.91 5.66
N ALA A 34 9.13 4.76 4.45
CA ALA A 34 9.59 5.51 3.28
C ALA A 34 9.40 7.03 3.45
N LEU A 35 8.32 7.45 4.12
CA LEU A 35 8.07 8.86 4.45
C LEU A 35 9.01 9.37 5.55
N ASP A 36 9.33 8.56 6.57
CA ASP A 36 10.32 8.90 7.60
C ASP A 36 11.70 9.20 6.99
N LEU A 37 12.13 8.41 6.00
CA LEU A 37 13.38 8.67 5.26
C LEU A 37 13.36 9.96 4.43
N CYS A 38 12.18 10.54 4.22
CA CYS A 38 11.97 11.79 3.50
C CYS A 38 11.43 12.91 4.39
N ALA A 39 11.47 12.74 5.73
CA ALA A 39 10.82 13.64 6.68
C ALA A 39 11.28 15.11 6.53
N GLU A 40 12.52 15.34 6.08
CA GLU A 40 13.08 16.67 5.80
C GLU A 40 12.29 17.47 4.73
N LEU A 41 11.59 16.78 3.83
CA LEU A 41 10.80 17.38 2.75
C LEU A 41 9.34 17.62 3.16
N LEU A 42 8.92 17.07 4.31
CA LEU A 42 7.53 16.99 4.73
C LEU A 42 7.27 17.98 5.85
N VAL A 43 6.12 18.66 5.77
CA VAL A 43 5.63 19.55 6.84
C VAL A 43 5.09 18.72 8.00
N ARG A 44 4.42 17.61 7.66
CA ARG A 44 3.92 16.60 8.59
C ARG A 44 3.69 15.29 7.86
N HIS A 45 3.84 14.16 8.55
CA HIS A 45 3.44 12.85 8.06
C HIS A 45 2.99 11.96 9.21
N GLY A 46 2.23 10.91 8.90
CA GLY A 46 1.82 9.91 9.88
C GLY A 46 0.95 8.81 9.28
N GLY A 47 0.83 7.69 10.00
CA GLY A 47 0.03 6.54 9.58
C GLY A 47 0.67 5.21 9.99
N HIS A 48 0.35 4.16 9.23
CA HIS A 48 0.79 2.79 9.41
C HIS A 48 1.44 2.26 8.12
N ALA A 49 2.13 1.13 8.22
CA ALA A 49 2.89 0.54 7.11
C ALA A 49 2.11 0.43 5.78
N GLN A 50 0.79 0.20 5.83
CA GLN A 50 -0.05 0.11 4.62
C GLN A 50 -0.82 1.38 4.25
N ALA A 51 -0.85 2.39 5.10
CA ALA A 51 -1.64 3.60 4.88
C ALA A 51 -1.05 4.78 5.66
N ALA A 52 -0.70 5.85 4.94
CA ALA A 52 -0.16 7.06 5.55
C ALA A 52 -0.74 8.31 4.89
N GLY A 53 -0.59 9.45 5.55
CA GLY A 53 -0.88 10.76 5.01
C GLY A 53 0.23 11.74 5.33
N PHE A 54 0.44 12.72 4.45
CA PHE A 54 1.45 13.75 4.66
C PHE A 54 1.04 15.10 4.08
N THR A 55 1.75 16.16 4.47
CA THR A 55 1.66 17.49 3.88
C THR A 55 3.05 17.94 3.46
N ILE A 56 3.14 18.57 2.30
CA ILE A 56 4.40 18.96 1.65
C ILE A 56 4.26 20.34 1.00
N ALA A 57 5.33 21.13 1.03
CA ALA A 57 5.42 22.36 0.24
C ALA A 57 5.47 22.02 -1.26
N ASN A 58 4.73 22.77 -2.09
CA ASN A 58 4.57 22.44 -3.51
C ASN A 58 5.90 22.34 -4.27
N GLU A 59 6.91 23.12 -3.87
CA GLU A 59 8.26 23.09 -4.43
C GLU A 59 9.02 21.76 -4.21
N ASN A 60 8.70 21.03 -3.13
CA ASN A 60 9.38 19.79 -2.76
C ASN A 60 8.76 18.55 -3.39
N ILE A 61 7.55 18.66 -3.98
CA ILE A 61 6.85 17.56 -4.65
C ILE A 61 7.74 16.81 -5.67
N PRO A 62 8.44 17.48 -6.61
CA PRO A 62 9.30 16.77 -7.57
C PRO A 62 10.43 15.98 -6.91
N ILE A 63 11.02 16.51 -5.84
CA ILE A 63 12.13 15.88 -5.09
C ILE A 63 11.60 14.66 -4.33
N LEU A 64 10.47 14.82 -3.63
CA LEU A 64 9.83 13.72 -2.90
C LEU A 64 9.46 12.58 -3.86
N ARG A 65 8.88 12.91 -5.02
CA ARG A 65 8.50 11.92 -6.03
C ARG A 65 9.69 11.09 -6.48
N GLU A 66 10.83 11.71 -6.74
CA GLU A 66 12.05 10.99 -7.12
C GLU A 66 12.51 10.06 -6.01
N ARG A 67 12.70 10.58 -4.78
CA ARG A 67 13.15 9.78 -3.64
C ARG A 67 12.25 8.60 -3.33
N LEU A 68 10.94 8.80 -3.28
CA LEU A 68 9.98 7.72 -3.02
C LEU A 68 9.96 6.69 -4.14
N THR A 69 10.14 7.11 -5.40
CA THR A 69 10.22 6.18 -6.53
C THR A 69 11.47 5.31 -6.44
N ASP A 70 12.61 5.87 -6.07
CA ASP A 70 13.86 5.12 -5.91
C ASP A 70 13.81 4.17 -4.71
N LEU A 71 13.25 4.59 -3.58
CA LEU A 71 12.98 3.71 -2.45
C LEU A 71 12.06 2.55 -2.84
N ALA A 72 10.97 2.84 -3.56
CA ALA A 72 10.06 1.81 -4.05
C ALA A 72 10.75 0.84 -5.03
N ARG A 73 11.60 1.34 -5.94
CA ARG A 73 12.36 0.47 -6.85
C ARG A 73 13.30 -0.45 -6.08
N GLN A 74 14.01 0.05 -5.08
CA GLN A 74 14.97 -0.73 -4.30
C GLN A 74 14.25 -1.78 -3.45
N SER A 75 13.21 -1.39 -2.72
CA SER A 75 12.47 -2.30 -1.84
C SER A 75 11.66 -3.35 -2.61
N LEU A 76 11.13 -3.00 -3.78
CA LEU A 76 10.32 -3.91 -4.59
C LEU A 76 11.12 -4.65 -5.66
N GLN A 77 12.46 -4.51 -5.66
CA GLN A 77 13.31 -5.20 -6.61
C GLN A 77 13.22 -6.72 -6.40
N GLY A 78 12.71 -7.43 -7.41
CA GLY A 78 12.51 -8.88 -7.33
C GLY A 78 11.23 -9.32 -6.65
N SER A 79 10.40 -8.39 -6.15
CA SER A 79 9.05 -8.73 -5.67
C SER A 79 8.12 -8.97 -6.86
N LEU A 80 7.27 -9.99 -6.75
CA LEU A 80 6.26 -10.30 -7.75
C LEU A 80 5.14 -9.26 -7.58
N LEU A 81 5.17 -8.18 -8.37
CA LEU A 81 4.14 -7.14 -8.41
C LEU A 81 2.84 -7.63 -9.08
N GLN A 82 2.33 -8.76 -8.62
CA GLN A 82 1.11 -9.39 -9.10
C GLN A 82 0.28 -9.83 -7.88
N PRO A 83 -1.06 -9.82 -7.99
CA PRO A 83 -1.91 -10.32 -6.93
C PRO A 83 -1.55 -11.78 -6.61
N VAL A 84 -1.29 -12.05 -5.34
CA VAL A 84 -1.08 -13.42 -4.83
C VAL A 84 -2.45 -14.01 -4.55
N LEU A 85 -2.74 -15.18 -5.12
CA LEU A 85 -3.92 -15.96 -4.76
C LEU A 85 -3.55 -16.82 -3.55
N GLU A 86 -3.99 -16.42 -2.37
CA GLU A 86 -3.84 -17.22 -1.15
C GLU A 86 -4.88 -18.33 -1.16
N ILE A 87 -4.41 -19.58 -1.16
CA ILE A 87 -5.25 -20.78 -1.07
C ILE A 87 -5.22 -21.23 0.38
N ASP A 88 -6.32 -21.02 1.10
CA ASP A 88 -6.42 -21.36 2.53
C ASP A 88 -6.41 -22.88 2.74
N ALA A 89 -7.08 -23.62 1.85
CA ALA A 89 -7.10 -25.07 1.84
C ALA A 89 -7.32 -25.64 0.44
N GLU A 90 -6.74 -26.81 0.18
CA GLU A 90 -7.12 -27.68 -0.92
C GLU A 90 -8.15 -28.69 -0.39
N ILE A 91 -9.27 -28.86 -1.11
CA ILE A 91 -10.32 -29.82 -0.74
C ILE A 91 -10.62 -30.74 -1.91
N ASP A 92 -10.97 -31.98 -1.60
CA ASP A 92 -11.45 -32.93 -2.59
C ASP A 92 -12.90 -32.61 -3.00
N ILE A 93 -13.28 -32.94 -4.24
CA ILE A 93 -14.62 -32.71 -4.77
C ILE A 93 -15.71 -33.37 -3.90
N HIS A 94 -15.41 -34.50 -3.26
CA HIS A 94 -16.33 -35.21 -2.38
C HIS A 94 -16.60 -34.49 -1.05
N GLN A 95 -15.74 -33.53 -0.67
CA GLN A 95 -15.92 -32.72 0.52
C GLN A 95 -16.86 -31.53 0.27
N ILE A 96 -17.15 -31.19 -0.99
CA ILE A 96 -18.08 -30.12 -1.38
C ILE A 96 -19.52 -30.55 -1.09
N THR A 97 -19.93 -30.38 0.16
CA THR A 97 -21.25 -30.78 0.66
C THR A 97 -21.97 -29.60 1.29
N LEU A 98 -23.31 -29.69 1.36
CA LEU A 98 -24.12 -28.70 2.08
C LEU A 98 -23.76 -28.60 3.57
N ASP A 99 -23.24 -29.69 4.15
CA ASP A 99 -22.82 -29.74 5.54
C ASP A 99 -21.56 -28.88 5.76
N LEU A 100 -20.54 -29.07 4.92
CA LEU A 100 -19.35 -28.23 4.90
C LEU A 100 -19.71 -26.75 4.67
N ALA A 101 -20.66 -26.46 3.78
CA ALA A 101 -21.12 -25.09 3.56
C ALA A 101 -21.77 -24.46 4.80
N ARG A 102 -22.46 -25.25 5.64
CA ARG A 102 -23.06 -24.77 6.90
C ARG A 102 -22.01 -24.53 7.98
N GLU A 103 -20.98 -25.38 8.05
CA GLU A 103 -19.86 -25.18 8.96
C GLU A 103 -19.16 -23.85 8.68
N PHE A 104 -18.89 -23.52 7.40
CA PHE A 104 -18.33 -22.21 7.04
C PHE A 104 -19.26 -21.03 7.37
N ALA A 105 -20.58 -21.18 7.19
CA ALA A 105 -21.55 -20.13 7.55
C ALA A 105 -21.59 -19.85 9.07
N SER A 106 -21.05 -20.73 9.91
CA SER A 106 -20.95 -20.52 11.37
C SER A 106 -19.72 -19.70 11.80
N LEU A 107 -18.80 -19.43 10.87
CA LEU A 107 -17.58 -18.63 11.09
C LEU A 107 -17.76 -17.14 10.75
N GLU A 108 -18.89 -16.75 10.15
CA GLU A 108 -19.32 -15.36 9.91
C GLU A 108 -19.89 -14.71 11.19
#